data_AF-A0A1V4YVZ6-F1
#
_entry.id   AF-A0A1V4YVZ6-F1
#
_cell.length_a   1.000
_cell.length_b   1.000
_cell.length_c   1.000
_cell.angle_alpha   90.00
_cell.angle_beta   90.00
_cell.angle_gamma   90.00
#
_symmetry.space_group_name_H-M   'P 1'
#
loop_
_entity.id
_entity.type
_entity.pdbx_description
1 polymer ?
#
loop_
_entity_poly.entity_id
_entity_poly.type
_entity_poly.pdbx_seq_one_letter_code
_entity_poly.pdbx_strand_id
1 'polypeptide(L)'
;MRVELENNLNSLKNIQMMRPSKNAVPVKIIDTFTRDGINEACEYWKIKNGDVVLLKNSEGGGSQTASLLINMGVKAVLIMDNISHQAQEEFESNMVPLLQADNMQLEMIDQFAIIKTDSLNKEMEKWKNRIENKKIKENNQEILKVIDEYRAKRKRTPDL
;
A
#
# COMPACT_ATOMS: atom_id res chain seq x y z
N MET A 1 30.25 2.72 -14.99
CA MET A 1 29.63 1.98 -16.11
C MET A 1 29.72 0.46 -15.97
N ARG A 2 30.90 -0.19 -15.89
CA ARG A 2 30.97 -1.68 -15.70
C ARG A 2 30.42 -2.19 -14.36
N VAL A 3 30.76 -1.54 -13.26
CA VAL A 3 30.31 -1.93 -11.90
C VAL A 3 28.78 -1.87 -11.76
N GLU A 4 28.15 -0.91 -12.42
CA GLU A 4 26.70 -0.70 -12.36
C GLU A 4 25.94 -1.75 -13.17
N LEU A 5 26.49 -2.18 -14.30
CA LEU A 5 26.00 -3.32 -15.08
C LEU A 5 26.16 -4.65 -14.33
N GLU A 6 27.28 -4.85 -13.62
CA GLU A 6 27.52 -6.06 -12.81
C GLU A 6 26.58 -6.13 -11.60
N ASN A 7 26.36 -5.01 -10.90
CA ASN A 7 25.38 -4.92 -9.82
C ASN A 7 23.95 -5.18 -10.33
N ASN A 8 23.58 -4.63 -11.49
CA ASN A 8 22.28 -4.86 -12.11
C ASN A 8 22.07 -6.34 -12.48
N LEU A 9 23.09 -7.00 -13.06
CA LEU A 9 23.05 -8.42 -13.40
C LEU A 9 22.98 -9.34 -12.18
N ASN A 10 23.70 -9.00 -11.10
CA ASN A 10 23.67 -9.77 -9.86
C ASN A 10 22.32 -9.67 -9.16
N SER A 11 21.71 -8.48 -9.11
CA SER A 11 20.37 -8.30 -8.54
C SER A 11 19.29 -9.04 -9.35
N LEU A 12 19.37 -9.03 -10.68
CA LEU A 12 18.46 -9.80 -11.53
C LEU A 12 18.65 -11.32 -11.36
N LYS A 13 19.89 -11.80 -11.21
CA LYS A 13 20.20 -13.21 -10.94
C LYS A 13 19.68 -13.66 -9.58
N ASN A 14 19.84 -12.85 -8.53
CA ASN A 14 19.38 -13.17 -7.18
C ASN A 14 17.85 -13.30 -7.11
N ILE A 15 17.12 -12.44 -7.85
CA ILE A 15 15.67 -12.53 -7.97
C ILE A 15 15.24 -13.78 -8.76
N GLN A 16 15.92 -14.14 -9.85
CA GLN A 16 15.60 -15.34 -10.63
C GLN A 16 15.87 -16.64 -9.86
N MET A 17 16.89 -16.63 -8.98
CA MET A 17 17.27 -17.75 -8.14
C MET A 17 16.30 -17.95 -6.95
N MET A 18 15.56 -16.90 -6.58
CA MET A 18 14.38 -16.98 -5.74
C MET A 18 13.10 -16.84 -6.59
N ARG A 19 12.66 -17.97 -7.17
CA ARG A 19 11.19 -18.20 -7.22
C ARG A 19 10.62 -17.88 -5.84
N PRO A 20 9.38 -17.38 -5.68
CA PRO A 20 8.78 -17.27 -4.36
C PRO A 20 8.92 -18.61 -3.65
N SER A 21 9.94 -18.71 -2.80
CA SER A 21 10.10 -19.78 -1.85
C SER A 21 8.81 -19.70 -1.05
N LYS A 22 8.18 -20.83 -0.71
CA LYS A 22 6.87 -20.84 -0.01
C LYS A 22 6.80 -19.91 1.23
N ASN A 23 7.93 -19.43 1.72
CA ASN A 23 8.11 -18.68 2.94
C ASN A 23 8.59 -17.22 2.77
N ALA A 24 8.97 -16.75 1.57
CA ALA A 24 9.50 -15.39 1.39
C ALA A 24 9.00 -14.69 0.10
N VAL A 25 8.67 -13.40 0.21
CA VAL A 25 8.22 -12.53 -0.87
C VAL A 25 9.27 -11.43 -1.11
N PRO A 26 9.75 -11.22 -2.35
CA PRO A 26 10.62 -10.10 -2.67
C PRO A 26 9.85 -8.79 -2.64
N VAL A 27 10.50 -7.74 -2.15
CA VAL A 27 9.97 -6.39 -2.01
C VAL A 27 10.85 -5.44 -2.81
N LYS A 28 10.22 -4.72 -3.74
CA LYS A 28 10.88 -3.77 -4.63
C LYS A 28 10.93 -2.40 -3.97
N ILE A 29 12.10 -1.77 -3.95
CA ILE A 29 12.30 -0.51 -3.24
C ILE A 29 12.08 0.65 -4.21
N ILE A 30 11.29 1.62 -3.76
CA ILE A 30 11.07 2.91 -4.41
C ILE A 30 11.64 3.96 -3.46
N ASP A 31 12.66 4.70 -3.90
CA ASP A 31 13.35 5.66 -3.03
C ASP A 31 12.48 6.85 -2.65
N THR A 32 11.66 7.36 -3.59
CA THR A 32 10.77 8.50 -3.34
C THR A 32 9.37 8.25 -3.87
N PHE A 33 8.35 8.58 -3.06
CA PHE A 33 6.95 8.49 -3.44
C PHE A 33 6.52 9.67 -4.31
N THR A 34 7.14 9.78 -5.49
CA THR A 34 6.84 10.77 -6.53
C THR A 34 6.59 10.05 -7.86
N ARG A 35 6.01 10.75 -8.84
CA ARG A 35 5.80 10.16 -10.18
C ARG A 35 7.12 9.73 -10.81
N ASP A 36 8.15 10.58 -10.72
CA ASP A 36 9.46 10.29 -11.28
C ASP A 36 10.15 9.14 -10.52
N GLY A 37 10.11 9.15 -9.19
CA GLY A 37 10.67 8.07 -8.38
C GLY A 37 10.01 6.71 -8.63
N ILE A 38 8.69 6.69 -8.84
CA ILE A 38 7.98 5.46 -9.24
C ILE A 38 8.42 5.03 -10.64
N ASN A 39 8.49 5.94 -11.61
CA ASN A 39 8.89 5.61 -12.98
C ASN A 39 10.31 5.03 -13.03
N GLU A 40 11.26 5.66 -12.33
CA GLU A 40 12.65 5.18 -12.23
C GLU A 40 12.70 3.76 -11.62
N ALA A 41 11.98 3.55 -10.52
CA ALA A 41 11.88 2.22 -9.91
C ALA A 41 11.20 1.20 -10.83
N CYS A 42 10.22 1.61 -11.64
CA CYS A 42 9.57 0.75 -12.62
C CYS A 42 10.52 0.32 -13.74
N GLU A 43 11.31 1.25 -14.26
CA GLU A 43 12.32 0.95 -15.29
C GLU A 43 13.41 0.01 -14.75
N TYR A 44 13.88 0.28 -13.52
CA TYR A 44 14.93 -0.51 -12.89
C TYR A 44 14.46 -1.92 -12.48
N TRP A 45 13.36 -2.01 -11.71
CA TRP A 45 12.88 -3.26 -11.13
C TRP A 45 11.90 -4.03 -12.01
N LYS A 46 11.43 -3.43 -13.11
CA LYS A 46 10.34 -3.96 -13.94
C LYS A 46 9.17 -4.41 -13.07
N ILE A 47 8.62 -3.47 -12.30
CA ILE A 47 7.48 -3.70 -11.39
C ILE A 47 6.30 -4.25 -12.21
N LYS A 48 5.69 -5.33 -11.71
CA LYS A 48 4.56 -6.04 -12.33
C LYS A 48 3.41 -6.16 -11.34
N ASN A 49 2.25 -6.49 -11.90
CA ASN A 49 1.08 -6.87 -11.11
C ASN A 49 1.43 -8.01 -10.14
N GLY A 50 1.04 -7.84 -8.88
CA GLY A 50 1.26 -8.79 -7.80
C GLY A 50 2.54 -8.55 -6.99
N ASP A 51 3.39 -7.61 -7.40
CA ASP A 51 4.59 -7.26 -6.63
C ASP A 51 4.26 -6.49 -5.35
N VAL A 52 5.10 -6.66 -4.34
CA VAL A 52 5.09 -5.83 -3.12
C VAL A 52 6.17 -4.77 -3.26
N VAL A 53 5.83 -3.53 -2.91
CA VAL A 53 6.76 -2.40 -2.98
C VAL A 53 6.99 -1.79 -1.61
N LEU A 54 8.18 -1.24 -1.39
CA LEU A 54 8.56 -0.47 -0.20
C LEU A 54 8.85 0.97 -0.63
N LEU A 55 8.13 1.92 -0.03
CA LEU A 55 8.44 3.34 -0.11
C LEU A 55 9.44 3.66 1.00
N LYS A 56 10.67 4.02 0.60
CA LYS A 56 11.72 4.43 1.54
C LYS A 56 11.45 5.82 2.10
N ASN A 57 10.92 6.70 1.26
CA ASN A 57 10.40 8.00 1.62
C ASN A 57 8.99 8.15 1.02
N SER A 58 7.97 8.14 1.87
CA SER A 58 6.57 8.30 1.47
C SER A 58 6.12 9.77 1.47
N GLU A 59 6.99 10.70 1.88
CA GLU A 59 6.72 12.12 1.78
C GLU A 59 6.75 12.56 0.30
N GLY A 60 5.79 13.41 -0.08
CA GLY A 60 5.76 14.02 -1.41
C GLY A 60 4.75 13.44 -2.42
N GLY A 61 4.08 12.32 -2.10
CA GLY A 61 3.05 11.76 -2.96
C GLY A 61 1.63 11.90 -2.40
N GLY A 62 0.70 12.24 -3.29
CA GLY A 62 -0.73 12.38 -3.01
C GLY A 62 -1.57 11.26 -3.66
N SER A 63 -2.87 11.49 -3.78
CA SER A 63 -3.80 10.55 -4.43
C SER A 63 -3.34 10.15 -5.85
N GLN A 64 -2.90 11.10 -6.69
CA GLN A 64 -2.41 10.77 -8.05
C GLN A 64 -1.23 9.79 -8.06
N THR A 65 -0.30 9.94 -7.11
CA THR A 65 0.88 9.07 -6.99
C THR A 65 0.47 7.68 -6.50
N ALA A 66 -0.49 7.61 -5.58
CA ALA A 66 -1.08 6.35 -5.14
C ALA A 66 -1.80 5.62 -6.29
N SER A 67 -2.57 6.35 -7.10
CA SER A 67 -3.26 5.78 -8.26
C SER A 67 -2.30 5.14 -9.26
N LEU A 68 -1.07 5.64 -9.41
CA LEU A 68 -0.06 4.99 -10.26
C LEU A 68 0.24 3.57 -9.79
N LEU A 69 0.59 3.40 -8.51
CA LEU A 69 0.88 2.08 -7.93
C LEU A 69 -0.35 1.15 -7.97
N ILE A 70 -1.53 1.69 -7.72
CA ILE A 70 -2.80 0.95 -7.78
C ILE A 70 -3.06 0.44 -9.20
N ASN A 71 -2.92 1.30 -10.21
CA ASN A 71 -3.14 0.94 -11.61
C ASN A 71 -2.13 -0.09 -12.12
N MET A 72 -0.93 -0.13 -11.54
CA MET A 72 0.06 -1.17 -11.81
C MET A 72 -0.31 -2.54 -11.22
N GLY A 73 -1.29 -2.59 -10.31
CA GLY A 73 -1.75 -3.81 -9.67
C GLY A 73 -0.78 -4.32 -8.62
N VAL A 74 -0.10 -3.45 -7.88
CA VAL A 74 0.75 -3.89 -6.77
C VAL A 74 -0.08 -4.61 -5.71
N LYS A 75 0.48 -5.66 -5.11
CA LYS A 75 -0.20 -6.47 -4.10
C LYS A 75 -0.31 -5.77 -2.75
N ALA A 76 0.72 -5.02 -2.38
CA ALA A 76 0.78 -4.25 -1.14
C ALA A 76 1.89 -3.18 -1.24
N VAL A 77 1.70 -2.10 -0.48
CA VAL A 77 2.67 -1.02 -0.32
C VAL A 77 3.14 -1.00 1.13
N LEU A 78 4.45 -1.10 1.33
CA LEU A 78 5.11 -0.94 2.62
C LEU A 78 5.63 0.49 2.77
N ILE A 79 5.49 1.06 3.96
CA ILE A 79 5.97 2.41 4.29
C ILE A 79 6.80 2.36 5.57
N MET A 80 7.82 3.21 5.66
CA MET A 80 8.65 3.39 6.87
C MET A 80 8.24 4.62 7.69
N ASP A 81 7.49 5.52 7.07
CA ASP A 81 7.09 6.82 7.54
C ASP A 81 5.58 7.03 7.35
N ASN A 82 5.12 8.28 7.54
CA ASN A 82 3.73 8.63 7.32
C ASN A 82 3.49 9.02 5.86
N ILE A 83 2.30 8.72 5.36
CA ILE A 83 1.85 9.13 4.03
C ILE A 83 0.77 10.22 4.16
N SER A 84 0.55 10.97 3.09
CA SER A 84 -0.54 11.95 3.05
C SER A 84 -1.92 11.30 3.21
N HIS A 85 -2.85 11.98 3.88
CA HIS A 85 -4.22 11.49 4.09
C HIS A 85 -4.92 11.13 2.76
N GLN A 86 -4.72 11.96 1.74
CA GLN A 86 -5.28 11.74 0.41
C GLN A 86 -4.75 10.47 -0.26
N ALA A 87 -3.45 10.18 -0.12
CA ALA A 87 -2.88 8.95 -0.65
C ALA A 87 -3.38 7.73 0.14
N GLN A 88 -3.47 7.84 1.47
CA GLN A 88 -4.01 6.77 2.31
C GLN A 88 -5.46 6.43 1.92
N GLU A 89 -6.32 7.43 1.77
CA GLU A 89 -7.72 7.23 1.33
C GLU A 89 -7.81 6.57 -0.04
N GLU A 90 -6.92 6.94 -0.97
CA GLU A 90 -6.84 6.33 -2.30
C GLU A 90 -6.55 4.82 -2.21
N PHE A 91 -5.56 4.43 -1.39
CA PHE A 91 -5.23 3.02 -1.16
C PHE A 91 -6.37 2.26 -0.45
N GLU A 92 -6.98 2.86 0.57
CA GLU A 92 -8.12 2.27 1.29
C GLU A 92 -9.35 2.06 0.38
N SER A 93 -9.64 3.02 -0.49
CA SER A 93 -10.77 2.99 -1.41
C SER A 93 -10.61 1.90 -2.47
N ASN A 94 -9.38 1.72 -2.97
CA ASN A 94 -9.04 0.71 -3.96
C ASN A 94 -8.66 -0.66 -3.35
N MET A 95 -8.78 -0.82 -2.03
CA MET A 95 -8.42 -2.06 -1.30
C MET A 95 -6.98 -2.53 -1.51
N VAL A 96 -6.05 -1.60 -1.71
CA VAL A 96 -4.62 -1.91 -1.78
C VAL A 96 -4.00 -1.71 -0.39
N PRO A 97 -3.46 -2.76 0.24
CA PRO A 97 -2.95 -2.66 1.61
C PRO A 97 -1.76 -1.71 1.71
N LEU A 98 -1.88 -0.77 2.65
CA LEU A 98 -0.80 0.11 3.09
C LEU A 98 -0.32 -0.34 4.47
N LEU A 99 0.89 -0.88 4.55
CA LEU A 99 1.40 -1.59 5.71
C LEU A 99 2.68 -0.93 6.23
N GLN A 100 2.82 -0.86 7.56
CA GLN A 100 4.04 -0.35 8.20
C GLN A 100 5.14 -1.40 8.12
N ALA A 101 6.29 -1.03 7.56
CA ALA A 101 7.43 -1.92 7.39
C ALA A 101 7.99 -2.40 8.74
N ASP A 102 7.95 -1.54 9.77
CA ASP A 102 8.43 -1.84 11.13
C ASP A 102 7.68 -2.99 11.81
N ASN A 103 6.44 -3.25 11.41
CA ASN A 103 5.66 -4.37 11.95
C ASN A 103 6.11 -5.72 11.38
N MET A 104 7.00 -5.72 10.39
CA MET A 104 7.46 -6.91 9.70
C MET A 104 8.98 -7.04 9.80
N GLN A 105 9.46 -8.28 9.93
CA GLN A 105 10.89 -8.57 9.80
C GLN A 105 11.26 -8.46 8.31
N LEU A 106 11.73 -7.28 7.94
CA LEU A 106 12.21 -6.97 6.60
C LEU A 106 13.72 -7.19 6.56
N GLU A 107 14.16 -8.14 5.74
CA GLU A 107 15.58 -8.43 5.57
C GLU A 107 16.06 -7.78 4.27
N MET A 108 16.99 -6.84 4.41
CA MET A 108 17.61 -6.15 3.27
C MET A 108 18.73 -7.04 2.70
N ILE A 109 18.64 -7.38 1.41
CA ILE A 109 19.64 -8.16 0.69
C ILE A 109 20.08 -7.36 -0.54
N ASP A 110 21.31 -6.87 -0.49
CA ASP A 110 21.92 -6.00 -1.50
C ASP A 110 21.04 -4.78 -1.84
N GLN A 111 20.28 -4.87 -2.92
CA GLN A 111 19.48 -3.79 -3.49
C GLN A 111 17.97 -3.98 -3.29
N PHE A 112 17.53 -5.10 -2.69
CA PHE A 112 16.11 -5.40 -2.49
C PHE A 112 15.83 -5.85 -1.06
N ALA A 113 14.55 -5.93 -0.72
CA ALA A 113 14.10 -6.42 0.57
C ALA A 113 13.36 -7.75 0.41
N ILE A 114 13.39 -8.60 1.43
CA ILE A 114 12.54 -9.79 1.51
C ILE A 114 11.73 -9.76 2.80
N ILE A 115 10.51 -10.29 2.71
CA ILE A 115 9.61 -10.44 3.86
C ILE A 115 9.04 -11.85 3.91
N LYS A 116 8.80 -12.35 5.12
CA LYS A 116 8.17 -13.66 5.31
C LYS A 116 6.72 -13.62 4.79
N THR A 117 6.34 -14.62 3.99
CA THR A 117 5.01 -14.70 3.36
C THR A 117 3.88 -14.71 4.40
N ASP A 118 4.03 -15.48 5.47
CA ASP A 118 3.06 -15.51 6.57
C ASP A 118 2.91 -14.16 7.26
N SER A 119 4.01 -13.44 7.48
CA SER A 119 4.00 -12.12 8.11
C SER A 119 3.25 -11.11 7.24
N LEU A 120 3.55 -11.10 5.94
CA LEU A 120 2.85 -10.25 4.97
C LEU A 120 1.35 -10.53 4.96
N ASN A 121 0.96 -11.80 4.79
CA ASN A 121 -0.44 -12.18 4.70
C ASN A 121 -1.21 -11.83 5.99
N LYS A 122 -0.60 -12.01 7.16
CA LYS A 122 -1.20 -11.66 8.45
C LYS A 122 -1.46 -10.16 8.57
N GLU A 123 -0.50 -9.32 8.17
CA GLU A 123 -0.67 -7.86 8.22
C GLU A 123 -1.65 -7.36 7.16
N MET A 124 -1.66 -7.94 5.97
CA MET A 124 -2.68 -7.66 4.95
C MET A 124 -4.09 -7.99 5.46
N GLU A 125 -4.27 -9.14 6.10
CA GLU A 125 -5.56 -9.57 6.65
C GLU A 125 -6.01 -8.65 7.79
N LYS A 126 -5.11 -8.28 8.71
CA LYS A 126 -5.39 -7.28 9.75
C LYS A 126 -5.80 -5.94 9.16
N TRP A 127 -5.07 -5.46 8.15
CA TRP A 127 -5.39 -4.20 7.48
C TRP A 127 -6.76 -4.26 6.83
N LYS A 128 -7.06 -5.34 6.09
CA LYS A 128 -8.35 -5.53 5.42
C LYS A 128 -9.51 -5.52 6.43
N ASN A 129 -9.39 -6.28 7.52
CA ASN A 129 -10.36 -6.28 8.61
C ASN A 129 -10.53 -4.90 9.23
N ARG A 130 -9.46 -4.13 9.40
CA ARG A 130 -9.52 -2.74 9.91
C ARG A 130 -10.33 -1.84 8.97
N ILE A 131 -10.07 -1.90 7.67
CA ILE A 131 -10.77 -1.07 6.68
C ILE A 131 -12.25 -1.47 6.56
N GLU A 132 -12.56 -2.76 6.57
CA GLU A 132 -13.95 -3.23 6.54
C GLU A 132 -14.73 -2.78 7.78
N ASN A 133 -14.13 -2.92 8.96
CA ASN A 133 -14.72 -2.43 10.21
C ASN A 133 -14.90 -0.91 10.22
N LYS A 134 -13.97 -0.16 9.63
CA LYS A 134 -14.08 1.30 9.48
C LYS A 134 -15.29 1.66 8.60
N LYS A 135 -15.44 1.03 7.44
CA LYS A 135 -16.58 1.24 6.53
C LYS A 135 -17.93 0.91 7.19
N ILE A 136 -18.01 -0.19 7.96
CA ILE A 136 -19.23 -0.55 8.70
C ILE A 136 -19.60 0.53 9.73
N LYS A 137 -18.61 1.05 10.47
CA LYS A 137 -18.83 2.11 11.47
C LYS A 137 -19.29 3.41 10.81
N GLU A 138 -18.68 3.81 9.71
CA GLU A 138 -19.06 5.01 8.95
C GLU A 138 -20.51 4.90 8.44
N ASN A 139 -20.86 3.77 7.83
CA ASN A 139 -22.23 3.54 7.34
C ASN A 139 -23.29 3.58 8.45
N ASN A 140 -22.99 2.99 9.62
CA ASN A 140 -23.90 3.04 10.77
C ASN A 140 -24.10 4.48 11.28
N GLN A 141 -23.05 5.29 11.29
CA GLN A 141 -23.14 6.70 11.69
C GLN A 141 -23.98 7.53 10.72
N GLU A 142 -23.88 7.27 9.41
CA GLU A 142 -24.72 7.95 8.41
C GLU A 142 -26.21 7.64 8.60
N ILE A 143 -26.55 6.36 8.81
CA ILE A 143 -27.94 5.94 9.05
C ILE A 143 -28.52 6.65 10.28
N LEU A 144 -27.75 6.75 11.37
CA LEU A 144 -28.19 7.43 12.59
C LEU A 144 -28.49 8.91 12.34
N LYS A 145 -27.63 9.61 11.58
CA LYS A 145 -27.86 11.02 11.21
C LYS A 145 -29.16 11.20 10.42
N VAL A 146 -29.44 10.33 9.45
CA VAL A 146 -30.69 10.38 8.67
C VAL A 146 -31.91 10.19 9.56
N ILE A 147 -31.85 9.26 10.51
CA ILE A 147 -32.93 9.03 11.49
C ILE A 147 -33.14 10.26 12.37
N ASP A 148 -32.07 10.86 12.86
CA ASP A 148 -32.14 12.05 13.71
C ASP A 148 -32.68 13.27 12.96
N GLU A 149 -32.26 13.48 11.72
CA GLU A 149 -32.83 14.51 10.85
C GLU A 149 -34.32 14.29 10.58
N TYR A 150 -34.73 13.04 10.32
CA TYR A 150 -36.13 12.69 10.14
C TYR A 150 -36.97 12.94 11.41
N ARG A 151 -36.44 12.58 12.59
CA ARG A 151 -37.08 12.85 13.89
C ARG A 151 -37.17 14.34 14.19
N ALA A 152 -36.12 15.11 13.89
CA ALA A 152 -36.08 16.55 14.10
C ALA A 152 -37.07 17.30 13.18
N LYS A 153 -37.25 16.84 11.94
CA LYS A 153 -38.25 17.40 11.01
C LYS A 153 -39.68 17.23 11.54
N ARG A 154 -40.05 16.07 12.10
CA ARG A 154 -41.39 15.87 12.70
C ARG A 154 -41.67 16.77 13.91
N LYS A 155 -40.67 17.04 14.75
CA LYS A 155 -40.84 17.95 15.90
C LYS A 155 -41.07 19.41 15.50
N ARG A 156 -40.68 19.80 14.28
CA ARG A 156 -40.81 21.17 13.76
C ARG A 156 -42.06 21.40 12.91
N THR A 157 -42.80 20.34 12.58
CA THR A 157 -44.14 20.43 11.98
C THR A 157 -45.14 19.83 12.97
N PRO A 158 -45.53 20.56 14.03
CA PRO A 158 -46.79 20.25 14.69
C PRO A 158 -47.91 20.48 13.67
N ASP A 159 -48.89 19.58 13.65
CA ASP A 159 -49.99 19.56 12.70
C ASP A 159 -50.61 20.95 12.43
N LEU A 160 -50.91 21.21 11.16
CA LEU A 160 -51.79 22.29 10.68
C LEU A 160 -53.23 22.04 11.12
#